data_AF-A0A0C9UXW2-F1
#
_entry.id   AF-A0A0C9UXW2-F1
#
_cell.length_a   1.000
_cell.length_b   1.000
_cell.length_c   1.000
_cell.angle_alpha   90.00
_cell.angle_beta   90.00
_cell.angle_gamma   90.00
#
_symmetry.space_group_name_H-M   'P 1'
#
loop_
_entity.id
_entity.type
_entity.pdbx_description
1 polymer ?
#
loop_
_entity_poly.entity_id
_entity_poly.type
_entity_poly.pdbx_seq_one_letter_code
_entity_poly.pdbx_strand_id
1 'polypeptide(L)'
;MYTFGPLGLPHVPREDDIHDGYYIPKGSVVITNNWHFYQNENIYPNPQKFLPERFTGPGDRQKDPREILFGFGRRICPGIHLADASLWLACASLVAAFDVRPPLKNGSMILRLTYGYKVTINNDPLVRLVGEAMDYFSETIASNTFAVDVFPFLRFVPEWFSGAAWKKKAKPYRQSLMDMVEKPYE
;
A
#
# COMPACT_ATOMS: atom_id res chain seq x y z
N MET A 1 5.26 12.09 3.51
CA MET A 1 5.36 11.91 2.04
C MET A 1 5.58 10.44 1.76
N TYR A 2 4.88 9.86 0.78
CA TYR A 2 4.91 8.42 0.52
C TYR A 2 5.68 8.12 -0.77
N THR A 3 6.42 7.02 -0.78
CA THR A 3 7.19 6.55 -1.95
C THR A 3 6.71 5.15 -2.34
N PHE A 4 6.60 4.92 -3.65
CA PHE A 4 6.20 3.62 -4.19
C PHE A 4 7.24 2.53 -3.90
N GLY A 5 8.53 2.88 -3.98
CA GLY A 5 9.66 1.98 -3.68
C GLY A 5 10.47 2.50 -2.50
N PRO A 6 10.10 2.18 -1.24
CA PRO A 6 10.80 2.70 -0.06
C PRO A 6 12.25 2.26 0.06
N LEU A 7 12.61 1.12 -0.54
CA LEU A 7 13.98 0.59 -0.58
C LEU A 7 14.64 0.66 -1.96
N GLY A 8 14.08 1.45 -2.89
CA GLY A 8 14.61 1.55 -4.25
C GLY A 8 14.71 0.20 -4.95
N LEU A 9 15.60 0.11 -5.93
CA LEU A 9 15.97 -1.15 -6.58
C LEU A 9 17.38 -1.55 -6.17
N PRO A 10 17.67 -2.85 -5.94
CA PRO A 10 19.01 -3.30 -5.58
C PRO A 10 20.03 -3.04 -6.69
N HIS A 11 21.20 -2.55 -6.31
CA HIS A 11 22.37 -2.36 -7.16
C HIS A 11 23.52 -3.24 -6.67
N VAL A 12 24.47 -3.54 -7.56
CA VAL A 12 25.67 -4.31 -7.23
C VAL A 12 26.88 -3.62 -7.87
N PRO A 13 27.92 -3.27 -7.09
CA PRO A 13 29.12 -2.65 -7.62
C PRO A 13 29.93 -3.69 -8.41
N ARG A 14 30.50 -3.26 -9.54
CA ARG A 14 31.28 -4.12 -10.44
C ARG A 14 32.74 -4.26 -10.05
N GLU A 15 33.19 -3.42 -9.14
CA GLU A 15 34.53 -3.36 -8.56
C GLU A 15 34.40 -2.94 -7.10
N ASP A 16 35.48 -3.09 -6.35
CA ASP A 16 35.54 -2.63 -4.97
C ASP A 16 35.52 -1.10 -4.95
N ASP A 17 34.87 -0.51 -3.94
CA ASP A 17 34.73 0.94 -3.83
C ASP A 17 34.89 1.42 -2.38
N ILE A 18 35.15 2.71 -2.20
CA ILE A 18 35.12 3.38 -0.89
C ILE A 18 34.14 4.55 -0.98
N HIS A 19 33.07 4.49 -0.18
CA HIS A 19 32.06 5.54 -0.11
C HIS A 19 31.93 6.05 1.33
N ASP A 20 32.06 7.37 1.53
CA ASP A 20 32.04 8.01 2.86
C ASP A 20 32.96 7.34 3.89
N GLY A 21 34.12 6.86 3.43
CA GLY A 21 35.11 6.16 4.27
C GLY A 21 34.80 4.68 4.53
N TYR A 22 33.69 4.15 4.03
CA TYR A 22 33.33 2.74 4.13
C TYR A 22 33.78 1.97 2.89
N TYR A 23 34.50 0.87 3.10
CA TYR A 23 34.85 -0.06 2.03
C TYR A 23 33.64 -0.91 1.65
N ILE A 24 33.29 -0.90 0.37
CA ILE A 24 32.18 -1.65 -0.23
C ILE A 24 32.79 -2.66 -1.20
N PRO A 25 32.81 -3.96 -0.85
CA PRO A 25 33.32 -5.00 -1.74
C PRO A 25 32.51 -5.12 -3.03
N LYS A 26 33.19 -5.44 -4.13
CA LYS A 26 32.58 -5.90 -5.37
C LYS A 26 31.58 -7.02 -5.09
N GLY A 27 30.41 -6.94 -5.73
CA GLY A 27 29.36 -7.96 -5.55
C GLY A 27 28.42 -7.72 -4.38
N SER A 28 28.68 -6.71 -3.52
CA SER A 28 27.77 -6.35 -2.44
C SER A 28 26.42 -5.86 -2.96
N VAL A 29 25.32 -6.30 -2.35
CA VAL A 29 23.99 -5.76 -2.68
C VAL A 29 23.80 -4.43 -1.97
N VAL A 30 23.65 -3.36 -2.74
CA VAL A 30 23.40 -2.00 -2.24
C VAL A 30 21.93 -1.67 -2.46
N ILE A 31 21.23 -1.32 -1.39
CA ILE A 31 19.80 -0.98 -1.38
C ILE A 31 19.67 0.44 -0.84
N THR A 32 18.98 1.32 -1.57
CA THR A 32 18.81 2.71 -1.17
C THR A 32 17.56 2.87 -0.31
N ASN A 33 17.68 3.42 0.89
CA ASN A 33 16.52 3.74 1.72
C ASN A 33 15.86 5.04 1.21
N ASN A 34 15.12 4.93 0.11
CA ASN A 34 14.40 6.03 -0.51
C ASN A 34 13.44 6.70 0.49
N TRP A 35 12.77 5.93 1.34
CA TRP A 35 11.86 6.46 2.36
C TRP A 35 12.57 7.46 3.29
N HIS A 36 13.79 7.14 3.74
CA HIS A 36 14.53 8.00 4.66
C HIS A 36 14.80 9.39 4.09
N PHE A 37 15.10 9.53 2.79
CA PHE A 37 15.29 10.84 2.17
C PHE A 37 14.04 11.72 2.26
N TYR A 38 12.85 11.14 2.12
CA TYR A 38 11.59 11.87 2.23
C TYR A 38 11.21 12.24 3.67
N GLN A 39 11.87 11.62 4.66
CA GLN A 39 11.66 11.90 6.07
C GLN A 39 12.73 12.84 6.65
N ASN A 40 13.69 13.29 5.84
CA ASN A 40 14.71 14.22 6.29
C ASN A 40 14.10 15.62 6.52
N GLU A 41 13.97 16.01 7.79
CA GLU A 41 13.35 17.29 8.17
C GLU A 41 14.14 18.52 7.71
N ASN A 42 15.44 18.39 7.44
CA ASN A 42 16.26 19.47 6.90
C ASN A 42 15.91 19.78 5.44
N ILE A 43 15.42 18.79 4.70
CA ILE A 43 14.99 18.96 3.30
C ILE A 43 13.47 19.21 3.25
N TYR A 44 12.72 18.44 4.03
CA TYR A 44 11.26 18.48 4.09
C TYR A 44 10.77 18.73 5.52
N PRO A 45 10.70 19.99 5.98
CA PRO A 45 10.10 20.31 7.28
C PRO A 45 8.70 19.71 7.43
N ASN A 46 8.44 19.06 8.56
CA ASN A 46 7.19 18.32 8.82
C ASN A 46 6.85 17.30 7.71
N PRO A 47 7.72 16.29 7.45
CA PRO A 47 7.60 15.42 6.27
C PRO A 47 6.35 14.54 6.28
N GLN A 48 5.76 14.33 7.45
CA GLN A 48 4.52 13.56 7.63
C GLN A 48 3.26 14.33 7.24
N LYS A 49 3.32 15.67 7.15
CA LYS A 49 2.17 16.48 6.73
C LYS A 49 2.07 16.50 5.21
N PHE A 50 0.89 16.20 4.68
CA PHE A 50 0.56 16.42 3.28
C PHE A 50 0.41 17.93 3.04
N LEU A 51 1.43 18.54 2.44
CA LEU A 51 1.51 19.98 2.18
C LEU A 51 2.02 20.20 0.74
N PRO A 52 1.15 20.16 -0.28
CA PRO A 52 1.53 20.37 -1.68
C PRO A 52 2.22 21.71 -1.94
N GLU A 53 1.88 22.73 -1.16
CA GLU A 53 2.37 24.10 -1.30
C GLU A 53 3.89 24.21 -1.10
N ARG A 54 4.52 23.22 -0.46
CA ARG A 54 5.99 23.19 -0.32
C ARG A 54 6.74 23.09 -1.66
N PHE A 55 6.02 22.71 -2.72
CA PHE A 55 6.53 22.59 -4.08
C PHE A 55 6.01 23.68 -5.02
N THR A 56 5.10 24.54 -4.56
CA THR A 56 4.46 25.59 -5.37
C THR A 56 4.69 26.97 -4.74
N GLY A 57 4.55 28.05 -5.53
CA GLY A 57 4.67 29.43 -5.02
C GLY A 57 6.03 30.12 -5.23
N PRO A 58 6.11 31.43 -4.87
CA PRO A 58 7.33 32.24 -4.94
C PRO A 58 8.17 32.12 -3.65
N GLY A 59 9.43 31.69 -3.78
CA GLY A 59 10.35 31.49 -2.65
C GLY A 59 11.24 30.26 -2.83
N ASP A 60 11.93 29.85 -1.76
CA ASP A 60 12.75 28.65 -1.72
C ASP A 60 11.87 27.40 -1.71
N ARG A 61 11.61 26.87 -2.90
CA ARG A 61 10.90 25.60 -3.09
C ARG A 61 11.73 24.47 -2.51
N GLN A 62 11.08 23.54 -1.84
CA GLN A 62 11.75 22.33 -1.38
C GLN A 62 12.11 21.45 -2.59
N LYS A 63 13.12 20.60 -2.39
CA LYS A 63 13.66 19.73 -3.43
C LYS A 63 12.56 18.87 -4.06
N ASP A 64 12.60 18.70 -5.38
CA ASP A 64 11.60 17.91 -6.08
C ASP A 64 11.74 16.41 -5.70
N PRO A 65 10.69 15.76 -5.18
CA PRO A 65 10.76 14.35 -4.81
C PRO A 65 11.03 13.42 -6.01
N ARG A 66 10.73 13.84 -7.24
CA ARG A 66 10.96 13.05 -8.46
C ARG A 66 12.43 12.73 -8.70
N GLU A 67 13.35 13.55 -8.19
CA GLU A 67 14.80 13.32 -8.26
C GLU A 67 15.25 12.05 -7.51
N ILE A 68 14.45 11.58 -6.55
CA ILE A 68 14.75 10.39 -5.75
C ILE A 68 13.81 9.23 -6.13
N LEU A 69 12.56 9.56 -6.47
CA LEU A 69 11.49 8.58 -6.70
C LEU A 69 11.85 7.56 -7.80
N PHE A 70 12.53 8.03 -8.84
CA PHE A 70 12.82 7.24 -10.03
C PHE A 70 14.22 6.60 -10.04
N GLY A 71 14.94 6.67 -8.91
CA GLY A 71 16.29 6.16 -8.79
C GLY A 71 17.34 7.11 -9.36
N PHE A 72 18.56 6.60 -9.59
CA PHE A 72 19.74 7.45 -9.78
C PHE A 72 20.64 6.98 -10.93
N GLY A 73 21.38 7.93 -11.49
CA GLY A 73 22.47 7.67 -12.44
C GLY A 73 22.01 6.98 -13.73
N ARG A 74 22.89 6.13 -14.28
CA ARG A 74 22.67 5.44 -15.58
C ARG A 74 21.47 4.48 -15.62
N ARG A 75 20.90 4.14 -14.46
CA ARG A 75 19.76 3.22 -14.32
C ARG A 75 18.53 3.93 -13.74
N ILE A 76 18.51 5.26 -13.80
CA ILE A 76 17.30 6.03 -13.53
C ILE A 76 16.14 5.52 -14.40
N CYS A 77 14.94 5.49 -13.83
CA CYS A 77 13.78 4.87 -14.46
C CYS A 77 13.59 5.38 -15.90
N PRO A 78 13.62 4.49 -16.91
CA PRO A 78 13.40 4.93 -18.29
C PRO A 78 11.95 5.38 -18.55
N GLY A 79 11.03 5.03 -17.64
CA GLY A 79 9.60 5.36 -17.72
C GLY A 79 9.19 6.69 -17.08
N ILE A 80 10.12 7.55 -16.64
CA ILE A 80 9.80 8.82 -15.93
C ILE A 80 8.74 9.62 -16.68
N HIS A 81 8.96 9.88 -17.97
CA HIS A 81 8.08 10.75 -18.76
C HIS A 81 6.68 10.16 -18.95
N LEU A 82 6.61 8.84 -19.15
CA LEU A 82 5.33 8.14 -19.25
C LEU A 82 4.59 8.16 -17.90
N ALA A 83 5.29 7.87 -16.81
CA ALA A 83 4.71 7.89 -15.47
C ALA A 83 4.19 9.28 -15.10
N ASP A 84 4.99 10.33 -15.28
CA ASP A 84 4.63 11.71 -14.96
C ASP A 84 3.41 12.18 -15.78
N ALA A 85 3.41 11.95 -17.10
CA ALA A 85 2.28 12.32 -17.97
C ALA A 85 1.02 11.53 -17.63
N SER A 86 1.14 10.21 -17.43
CA SER A 86 0.00 9.35 -17.12
C SER A 86 -0.64 9.70 -15.78
N LEU A 87 0.16 9.96 -14.75
CA LEU A 87 -0.33 10.35 -13.43
C LEU A 87 -0.97 11.73 -13.45
N TRP A 88 -0.35 12.70 -14.14
CA TRP A 88 -0.92 14.03 -14.28
C TRP A 88 -2.28 13.98 -14.98
N LEU A 89 -2.39 13.26 -16.10
CA LEU A 89 -3.64 13.11 -16.84
C LEU A 89 -4.72 12.40 -16.02
N ALA A 90 -4.35 11.36 -15.27
CA ALA A 90 -5.28 10.66 -14.39
C ALA A 90 -5.82 11.60 -13.29
N CYS A 91 -4.94 12.31 -12.59
CA CYS A 91 -5.33 13.26 -11.54
C CYS A 91 -6.21 14.39 -12.10
N ALA A 92 -5.80 15.00 -13.23
CA ALA A 92 -6.56 16.08 -13.86
C ALA A 92 -7.94 15.61 -14.32
N SER A 93 -8.03 14.44 -14.93
CA SER A 93 -9.30 13.86 -15.39
C SER A 93 -10.21 13.51 -14.23
N LEU A 94 -9.67 12.95 -13.14
CA LEU A 94 -10.44 12.61 -11.94
C LEU A 94 -11.05 13.86 -11.29
N VAL A 95 -10.26 14.91 -11.09
CA VAL A 95 -10.74 16.17 -10.48
C VAL A 95 -11.69 16.93 -11.40
N ALA A 96 -11.52 16.84 -12.72
CA ALA A 96 -12.40 17.50 -13.68
C ALA A 96 -13.77 16.80 -13.82
N ALA A 97 -13.80 15.46 -13.71
CA ALA A 97 -15.00 14.67 -13.97
C ALA A 97 -15.78 14.27 -12.70
N PHE A 98 -15.16 14.27 -11.52
CA PHE A 98 -15.76 13.71 -10.31
C PHE A 98 -15.51 14.56 -9.06
N ASP A 99 -16.50 14.56 -8.16
CA ASP A 99 -16.33 14.97 -6.76
C ASP A 99 -15.65 13.83 -5.97
N VAL A 100 -14.42 14.06 -5.51
CA VAL A 100 -13.74 13.11 -4.61
C VAL A 100 -14.27 13.29 -3.18
N ARG A 101 -14.99 12.29 -2.69
CA ARG A 101 -15.54 12.27 -1.32
C ARG A 101 -14.90 11.14 -0.51
N PRO A 102 -14.80 11.27 0.82
CA PRO A 102 -14.40 10.15 1.67
C PRO A 102 -15.25 8.92 1.34
N PRO A 103 -14.66 7.71 1.40
CA PRO A 103 -15.44 6.50 1.21
C PRO A 103 -16.59 6.51 2.22
N LEU A 104 -17.80 6.25 1.72
CA LEU A 104 -18.88 5.80 2.60
C LEU A 104 -18.38 4.50 3.29
N LYS A 105 -18.76 4.25 4.55
CA LYS A 105 -18.33 3.07 5.35
C LYS A 105 -18.26 1.79 4.50
N ASN A 106 -17.25 0.96 4.70
CA ASN A 106 -16.87 -0.21 3.87
C ASN A 106 -18.03 -0.85 3.08
N GLY A 107 -17.94 -0.85 1.74
CA GLY A 107 -18.90 -1.53 0.85
C GLY A 107 -20.22 -0.82 0.55
N SER A 108 -20.59 0.20 1.31
CA SER A 108 -21.84 0.97 1.15
C SER A 108 -22.05 1.56 -0.26
N MET A 109 -20.99 2.05 -0.91
CA MET A 109 -21.09 2.59 -2.27
C MET A 109 -21.42 1.49 -3.28
N ILE A 110 -20.80 0.31 -3.15
CA ILE A 110 -21.09 -0.85 -3.99
C ILE A 110 -22.54 -1.27 -3.76
N LEU A 111 -22.96 -1.45 -2.51
CA LEU A 111 -24.34 -1.82 -2.17
C LEU A 111 -25.37 -0.88 -2.80
N ARG A 112 -25.11 0.44 -2.77
CA ARG A 112 -25.99 1.44 -3.38
C ARG A 112 -26.02 1.36 -4.91
N LEU A 113 -24.87 1.12 -5.54
CA LEU A 113 -24.76 1.08 -7.00
C LEU A 113 -25.28 -0.22 -7.61
N THR A 114 -24.98 -1.36 -7.00
CA THR A 114 -25.32 -2.69 -7.54
C THR A 114 -26.73 -3.12 -7.16
N TYR A 115 -27.16 -2.81 -5.93
CA TYR A 115 -28.44 -3.30 -5.39
C TYR A 115 -29.45 -2.17 -5.15
N GLY A 116 -29.11 -0.91 -5.44
CA GLY A 116 -29.97 0.24 -5.11
C GLY A 116 -30.15 0.45 -3.61
N TYR A 117 -29.32 -0.19 -2.78
CA TYR A 117 -29.48 -0.25 -1.34
C TYR A 117 -29.31 1.13 -0.69
N LYS A 118 -30.27 1.53 0.15
CA LYS A 118 -30.24 2.80 0.90
C LYS A 118 -29.49 2.61 2.21
N VAL A 119 -28.19 2.90 2.17
CA VAL A 119 -27.30 2.77 3.32
C VAL A 119 -27.69 3.76 4.41
N THR A 120 -27.84 3.25 5.62
CA THR A 120 -28.05 4.06 6.82
C THR A 120 -26.70 4.52 7.41
N ILE A 121 -26.60 5.79 7.79
CA ILE A 121 -25.32 6.42 8.19
C ILE A 121 -24.75 5.78 9.47
N ASN A 122 -25.62 5.22 10.32
CA ASN A 122 -25.26 4.61 11.61
C ASN A 122 -25.80 3.19 11.73
N ASN A 123 -24.89 2.23 11.90
CA ASN A 123 -25.16 0.82 12.21
C ASN A 123 -25.90 0.02 11.13
N ASP A 124 -25.55 0.25 9.87
CA ASP A 124 -26.10 -0.53 8.75
C ASP A 124 -25.58 -1.98 8.77
N PRO A 125 -26.46 -2.99 8.80
CA PRO A 125 -26.08 -4.38 9.01
C PRO A 125 -25.26 -4.94 7.84
N LEU A 126 -25.56 -4.57 6.60
CA LEU A 126 -24.81 -5.02 5.43
C LEU A 126 -23.45 -4.34 5.37
N VAL A 127 -23.37 -3.06 5.71
CA VAL A 127 -22.08 -2.36 5.79
C VAL A 127 -21.19 -2.93 6.88
N ARG A 128 -21.74 -3.30 8.05
CA ARG A 128 -20.97 -3.94 9.13
C ARG A 128 -20.46 -5.31 8.71
N LEU A 129 -21.32 -6.11 8.06
CA LEU A 129 -20.96 -7.40 7.51
C LEU A 129 -19.83 -7.31 6.48
N VAL A 130 -19.92 -6.34 5.55
CA VAL A 130 -18.85 -6.08 4.58
C VAL A 130 -17.57 -5.65 5.31
N GLY A 131 -17.66 -4.78 6.32
CA GLY A 131 -16.51 -4.38 7.13
C GLY A 131 -15.80 -5.58 7.78
N GLU A 132 -16.55 -6.44 8.47
CA GLU A 132 -16.05 -7.65 9.12
C GLU A 132 -15.42 -8.63 8.12
N ALA A 133 -16.09 -8.87 6.98
CA ALA A 133 -15.56 -9.73 5.93
C ALA A 133 -14.26 -9.17 5.32
N MET A 134 -14.15 -7.85 5.13
CA MET A 134 -12.95 -7.20 4.62
C MET A 134 -11.80 -7.23 5.65
N ASP A 135 -12.08 -7.11 6.93
CA ASP A 135 -11.07 -7.24 7.99
C ASP A 135 -10.49 -8.66 8.00
N TYR A 136 -11.34 -9.68 7.92
CA TYR A 136 -10.88 -11.08 7.80
C TYR A 136 -10.11 -11.33 6.51
N PHE A 137 -10.60 -10.80 5.37
CA PHE A 137 -9.88 -10.89 4.11
C PHE A 137 -8.48 -10.29 4.21
N SER A 138 -8.37 -9.07 4.77
CA SER A 138 -7.10 -8.37 5.00
C SER A 138 -6.13 -9.21 5.85
N GLU A 139 -6.64 -9.81 6.94
CA GLU A 139 -5.85 -10.71 7.79
C GLU A 139 -5.36 -11.96 7.02
N THR A 140 -6.19 -12.52 6.12
CA THR A 140 -5.81 -13.73 5.35
C THR A 140 -4.78 -13.48 4.26
N ILE A 141 -4.73 -12.29 3.68
CA ILE A 141 -3.76 -11.95 2.63
C ILE A 141 -2.49 -11.30 3.20
N ALA A 142 -2.55 -10.83 4.45
CA ALA A 142 -1.38 -10.30 5.14
C ALA A 142 -0.33 -11.42 5.26
N SER A 143 0.83 -11.19 4.64
CA SER A 143 1.89 -12.19 4.59
C SER A 143 2.41 -12.50 6.00
N ASN A 144 2.64 -13.78 6.28
CA ASN A 144 3.12 -14.32 7.56
C ASN A 144 2.10 -14.28 8.71
N THR A 145 0.82 -14.01 8.44
CA THR A 145 -0.22 -14.09 9.48
C THR A 145 -0.44 -15.52 9.97
N PHE A 146 -0.29 -16.51 9.10
CA PHE A 146 -0.43 -17.91 9.46
C PHE A 146 0.87 -18.69 9.26
N ALA A 147 1.19 -19.58 10.21
CA ALA A 147 2.40 -20.40 10.14
C ALA A 147 2.47 -21.28 8.88
N VAL A 148 1.30 -21.63 8.30
CA VAL A 148 1.20 -22.38 7.04
C VAL A 148 1.72 -21.59 5.82
N ASP A 149 1.72 -20.26 5.88
CA ASP A 149 2.23 -19.39 4.80
C ASP A 149 3.76 -19.47 4.69
N VAL A 150 4.43 -19.71 5.83
CA VAL A 150 5.89 -19.88 5.93
C VAL A 150 6.28 -21.35 5.76
N PHE A 151 5.48 -22.27 6.31
CA PHE A 151 5.78 -23.70 6.35
C PHE A 151 4.63 -24.52 5.72
N PRO A 152 4.65 -24.77 4.39
CA PRO A 152 3.53 -25.40 3.68
C PRO A 152 3.13 -26.79 4.18
N PHE A 153 4.05 -27.54 4.79
CA PHE A 153 3.77 -28.86 5.37
C PHE A 153 2.79 -28.79 6.56
N LEU A 154 2.66 -27.63 7.22
CA LEU A 154 1.72 -27.43 8.32
C LEU A 154 0.25 -27.55 7.90
N ARG A 155 -0.07 -27.55 6.59
CA ARG A 155 -1.43 -27.80 6.09
C ARG A 155 -2.02 -29.12 6.57
N PHE A 156 -1.18 -30.14 6.83
CA PHE A 156 -1.62 -31.48 7.25
C PHE A 156 -1.82 -31.64 8.75
N VAL A 157 -1.46 -30.63 9.55
CA VAL A 157 -1.58 -30.68 11.01
C VAL A 157 -3.07 -30.74 11.42
N PRO A 158 -3.51 -31.73 12.20
CA PRO A 158 -4.92 -31.82 12.65
C PRO A 158 -5.37 -30.60 13.48
N GLU A 159 -6.68 -30.28 13.45
CA GLU A 159 -7.25 -29.12 14.16
C GLU A 159 -7.11 -29.17 15.70
N TRP A 160 -6.89 -30.36 16.26
CA TRP A 160 -6.69 -30.56 17.71
C TRP A 160 -5.30 -30.14 18.20
N PHE A 161 -4.32 -30.01 17.29
CA PHE A 161 -2.97 -29.61 17.64
C PHE A 161 -2.92 -28.14 18.07
N SER A 162 -2.29 -27.85 19.21
CA SER A 162 -2.27 -26.51 19.82
C SER A 162 -1.69 -25.42 18.91
N GLY A 163 -0.77 -25.78 18.02
CA GLY A 163 -0.21 -24.88 17.02
C GLY A 163 -1.16 -24.52 15.87
N ALA A 164 -2.22 -25.30 15.61
CA ALA A 164 -3.10 -25.16 14.45
C ALA A 164 -4.26 -24.14 14.64
N ALA A 165 -4.07 -23.12 15.47
CA ALA A 165 -5.11 -22.15 15.81
C ALA A 165 -5.72 -21.42 14.59
N TRP A 166 -4.93 -21.24 13.51
CA TRP A 166 -5.41 -20.65 12.26
C TRP A 166 -6.53 -21.45 11.60
N LYS A 167 -6.57 -22.78 11.78
CA LYS A 167 -7.65 -23.62 11.22
C LYS A 167 -9.00 -23.33 11.86
N LYS A 168 -9.02 -22.89 13.13
CA LYS A 168 -10.24 -22.49 13.83
C LYS A 168 -10.79 -21.14 13.34
N LYS A 169 -9.92 -20.27 12.81
CA LYS A 169 -10.31 -18.99 12.19
C LYS A 169 -10.95 -19.16 10.81
N ALA A 170 -10.68 -20.26 10.11
CA ALA A 170 -11.19 -20.48 8.75
C ALA A 170 -12.72 -20.59 8.66
N LYS A 171 -13.39 -21.17 9.68
CA LYS A 171 -14.86 -21.32 9.71
C LYS A 171 -15.60 -19.97 9.76
N PRO A 172 -15.33 -19.07 10.72
CA PRO A 172 -15.99 -17.77 10.75
C PRO A 172 -15.67 -16.92 9.51
N TYR A 173 -14.44 -17.01 8.96
CA TYR A 173 -14.07 -16.26 7.75
C TYR A 173 -14.84 -16.72 6.52
N ARG A 174 -15.00 -18.03 6.36
CA ARG A 174 -15.81 -18.59 5.29
C ARG A 174 -17.27 -18.16 5.44
N GLN A 175 -17.81 -18.21 6.65
CA GLN A 175 -19.20 -17.84 6.88
C GLN A 175 -19.46 -16.36 6.57
N SER A 176 -18.60 -15.45 7.05
CA SER A 176 -18.75 -14.02 6.78
C SER A 176 -18.67 -13.71 5.28
N LEU A 177 -17.81 -14.43 4.54
CA LEU A 177 -17.70 -14.30 3.09
C LEU A 177 -18.99 -14.74 2.39
N MET A 178 -19.54 -15.89 2.76
CA MET A 178 -20.80 -16.37 2.17
C MET A 178 -21.96 -15.43 2.50
N ASP A 179 -22.07 -15.00 3.76
CA ASP A 179 -23.07 -14.03 4.19
C ASP A 179 -22.99 -12.72 3.41
N MET A 180 -21.77 -12.22 3.13
CA MET A 180 -21.55 -11.00 2.35
C MET A 180 -22.04 -11.15 0.90
N VAL A 181 -22.01 -12.36 0.34
CA VAL A 181 -22.48 -12.65 -1.02
C VAL A 181 -23.99 -12.85 -1.04
N GLU A 182 -24.56 -13.57 -0.08
CA GLU A 182 -25.96 -14.02 -0.14
C GLU A 182 -26.94 -12.98 0.41
N LYS A 183 -26.65 -12.36 1.55
CA LYS A 183 -27.59 -11.46 2.25
C LYS A 183 -28.02 -10.19 1.50
N PRO A 184 -27.22 -9.59 0.59
CA PRO A 184 -27.68 -8.43 -0.17
C PRO A 184 -28.86 -8.72 -1.13
N TYR A 185 -29.18 -9.99 -1.39
CA TYR A 185 -30.30 -10.40 -2.26
C TYR A 185 -31.61 -10.69 -1.51
N GLU A 186 -31.57 -10.74 -0.17
CA GLU A 186 -32.73 -10.94 0.70
C GLU A 186 -33.44 -9.61 1.02
#